data_AF-A0A2P8B5B6-F1
#
_entry.id   AF-A0A2P8B5B6-F1
#
_cell.length_a   1.000
_cell.length_b   1.000
_cell.length_c   1.000
_cell.angle_alpha   90.00
_cell.angle_beta   90.00
_cell.angle_gamma   90.00
#
_symmetry.space_group_name_H-M   'P 1'
#
loop_
_entity.id
_entity.type
_entity.pdbx_description
1 polymer ?
#
loop_
_entity_poly.entity_id
_entity_poly.type
_entity_poly.pdbx_seq_one_letter_code
_entity_poly.pdbx_strand_id
1 'polypeptide(L)'
;MRSKMWPHICKALMRMDQFKRVPGGDVEIQQIQQRLNARYVAEVGIPAMGLVPCDGYYSRDVQQGFMMALQYELGIALGSITGYFGPATQSALRGRGSGTLTGDLRYLFRSACYFNSPTMEPDGSGGQQPYAYKASDIGTDFPTGTHQSWVQAFQRFSQIPVTGTNDYTTWAQLLVSSGDTDRPATGSDCITEITAARGQQLYAAGYRIVGRYLDEHLPPTDPSHLGKALKPTEPQTILNAGLRLFPLFQYNGTQLGNFTYEKGFDQGTKAHLKAIGYRLPGGTCIYFAVDYDALNVDIDSNIKPYFRGVKDALAEAGNYYSFGAYGSRNVCIRISREVGARWSMVSAMSWGYSGNLGFPLPDNWSFNQIREYNFQPGWGLDHDVWRDNADPGVSFLEPGQ
;
A
#
# COMPACT_ATOMS: atom_id res chain seq x y z
N MET A 1 0.80 -40.94 0.10
CA MET A 1 1.48 -39.64 0.21
C MET A 1 2.46 -39.37 -0.92
N ARG A 2 3.48 -40.21 -1.18
CA ARG A 2 4.52 -39.91 -2.19
C ARG A 2 4.02 -39.66 -3.62
N SER A 3 3.05 -40.44 -4.12
CA SER A 3 2.50 -40.24 -5.48
C SER A 3 1.68 -38.96 -5.63
N LYS A 4 0.94 -38.54 -4.58
CA LYS A 4 0.15 -37.30 -4.58
C LYS A 4 1.02 -36.04 -4.57
N MET A 5 2.26 -36.12 -4.09
CA MET A 5 3.21 -34.99 -4.08
C MET A 5 3.95 -34.80 -5.40
N TRP A 6 3.99 -35.81 -6.27
CA TRP A 6 4.77 -35.75 -7.51
C TRP A 6 4.36 -34.59 -8.44
N PRO A 7 3.06 -34.29 -8.67
CA PRO A 7 2.66 -33.13 -9.45
C PRO A 7 3.17 -31.80 -8.87
N HIS A 8 3.16 -31.66 -7.54
CA HIS A 8 3.66 -30.45 -6.87
C HIS A 8 5.18 -30.30 -7.01
N ILE A 9 5.92 -31.42 -6.91
CA ILE A 9 7.38 -31.43 -7.09
C ILE A 9 7.73 -31.11 -8.55
N CYS A 10 7.06 -31.72 -9.53
CA CYS A 10 7.28 -31.41 -10.95
C CYS A 10 7.01 -29.94 -11.25
N LYS A 11 5.89 -29.38 -10.74
CA LYS A 11 5.58 -27.95 -10.88
C LYS A 11 6.64 -27.06 -10.22
N ALA A 12 7.16 -27.46 -9.06
CA ALA A 12 8.24 -26.75 -8.37
C ALA A 12 9.55 -26.76 -9.17
N LEU A 13 9.92 -27.89 -9.77
CA LEU A 13 11.14 -28.02 -10.60
C LEU A 13 11.10 -27.18 -11.89
N MET A 14 9.91 -26.83 -12.37
CA MET A 14 9.70 -25.98 -13.55
C MET A 14 9.62 -24.48 -13.22
N ARG A 15 9.82 -24.10 -11.95
CA ARG A 15 9.84 -22.71 -11.46
C ARG A 15 11.23 -22.37 -10.92
N MET A 16 11.52 -21.07 -10.81
CA MET A 16 12.79 -20.57 -10.23
C MET A 16 12.77 -20.52 -8.69
N ASP A 17 11.75 -21.12 -8.08
CA ASP A 17 11.54 -21.15 -6.63
C ASP A 17 12.71 -21.83 -5.90
N GLN A 18 13.13 -21.23 -4.79
CA GLN A 18 14.15 -21.82 -3.93
C GLN A 18 13.49 -22.53 -2.74
N PHE A 19 13.73 -23.83 -2.58
CA PHE A 19 13.21 -24.64 -1.47
C PHE A 19 14.22 -24.81 -0.33
N LYS A 20 15.20 -23.91 -0.28
CA LYS A 20 16.22 -23.77 0.77
C LYS A 20 16.42 -22.29 1.05
N ARG A 21 16.81 -21.95 2.28
CA ARG A 21 17.08 -20.57 2.67
C ARG A 21 18.20 -20.01 1.81
N VAL A 22 17.99 -18.83 1.25
CA VAL A 22 18.99 -18.12 0.47
C VAL A 22 19.74 -17.10 1.35
N PRO A 23 20.90 -16.57 0.93
CA PRO A 23 21.55 -15.48 1.65
C PRO A 23 20.59 -14.29 1.82
N GLY A 24 20.49 -13.75 3.04
CA GLY A 24 19.55 -12.68 3.39
C GLY A 24 18.12 -13.13 3.69
N GLY A 25 17.78 -14.40 3.49
CA GLY A 25 16.48 -14.96 3.87
C GLY A 25 16.34 -15.14 5.38
N ASP A 26 15.15 -14.86 5.90
CA ASP A 26 14.81 -14.95 7.32
C ASP A 26 14.48 -16.39 7.74
N VAL A 27 15.01 -16.82 8.90
CA VAL A 27 14.84 -18.19 9.39
C VAL A 27 13.42 -18.49 9.86
N GLU A 28 12.74 -17.51 10.45
CA GLU A 28 11.37 -17.65 10.96
C GLU A 28 10.38 -17.65 9.79
N ILE A 29 10.61 -16.79 8.78
CA ILE A 29 9.85 -16.84 7.52
C ILE A 29 10.02 -18.22 6.86
N GLN A 30 11.24 -18.76 6.82
CA GLN A 30 11.47 -20.09 6.29
C GLN A 30 10.69 -21.18 7.05
N GLN A 31 10.66 -21.12 8.38
CA GLN A 31 9.90 -22.08 9.18
C GLN A 31 8.40 -21.99 8.87
N ILE A 32 7.85 -20.79 8.70
CA ILE A 32 6.46 -20.59 8.29
C ILE A 32 6.22 -21.20 6.90
N GLN A 33 7.09 -20.92 5.92
CA GLN A 33 7.01 -21.48 4.56
C GLN A 33 7.02 -23.03 4.56
N GLN A 34 7.92 -23.63 5.35
CA GLN A 34 8.01 -25.09 5.49
C GLN A 34 6.75 -25.66 6.13
N ARG A 35 6.20 -25.00 7.16
CA ARG A 35 4.94 -25.41 7.78
C ARG A 35 3.78 -25.31 6.80
N LEU A 36 3.71 -24.25 5.99
CA LEU A 36 2.70 -24.09 4.95
C LEU A 36 2.70 -25.29 3.98
N ASN A 37 3.89 -25.67 3.50
CA ASN A 37 4.06 -26.81 2.61
C ASN A 37 3.74 -28.15 3.28
N ALA A 38 4.22 -28.38 4.51
CA ALA A 38 4.00 -29.64 5.21
C ALA A 38 2.51 -29.86 5.55
N ARG A 39 1.85 -28.84 6.09
CA ARG A 39 0.46 -28.92 6.56
C ARG A 39 -0.52 -28.86 5.40
N TYR A 40 -0.47 -27.80 4.59
CA TYR A 40 -1.58 -27.50 3.68
C TYR A 40 -1.42 -28.12 2.30
N VAL A 41 -0.18 -28.38 1.85
CA VAL A 41 0.09 -29.06 0.59
C VAL A 41 0.19 -30.58 0.80
N ALA A 42 1.01 -31.05 1.76
CA ALA A 42 1.28 -32.48 1.89
C ALA A 42 0.26 -33.26 2.74
N GLU A 43 -0.21 -32.68 3.86
CA GLU A 43 -1.15 -33.36 4.78
C GLU A 43 -2.61 -33.12 4.39
N VAL A 44 -3.05 -31.86 4.35
CA VAL A 44 -4.43 -31.47 4.01
C VAL A 44 -4.69 -31.67 2.51
N GLY A 45 -3.74 -31.28 1.66
CA GLY A 45 -3.87 -31.40 0.21
C GLY A 45 -4.87 -30.41 -0.40
N ILE A 46 -4.74 -29.11 -0.09
CA ILE A 46 -5.56 -28.06 -0.69
C ILE A 46 -5.37 -28.09 -2.23
N PRO A 47 -6.43 -28.35 -3.03
CA PRO A 47 -6.28 -28.58 -4.47
C PRO A 47 -5.66 -27.39 -5.24
N ALA A 48 -5.99 -26.16 -4.84
CA ALA A 48 -5.48 -24.95 -5.46
C ALA A 48 -4.03 -24.59 -5.04
N MET A 49 -3.52 -25.20 -3.96
CA MET A 49 -2.25 -24.79 -3.35
C MET A 49 -1.07 -25.58 -3.91
N GLY A 50 -0.11 -24.85 -4.49
CA GLY A 50 1.20 -25.40 -4.85
C GLY A 50 2.19 -25.32 -3.70
N LEU A 51 3.36 -25.95 -3.85
CA LEU A 51 4.48 -25.67 -2.95
C LEU A 51 4.87 -24.19 -3.07
N VAL A 52 4.94 -23.50 -1.93
CA VAL A 52 5.51 -22.16 -1.82
C VAL A 52 7.03 -22.24 -1.64
N PRO A 53 7.81 -21.24 -2.09
CA PRO A 53 9.25 -21.19 -1.84
C PRO A 53 9.57 -21.31 -0.34
N CYS A 54 10.72 -21.92 -0.01
CA CYS A 54 11.26 -22.04 1.36
C CYS A 54 12.59 -21.25 1.49
N ASP A 55 12.61 -20.06 0.91
CA ASP A 55 13.80 -19.21 0.73
C ASP A 55 14.03 -18.22 1.88
N GLY A 56 13.07 -18.05 2.78
CA GLY A 56 13.11 -17.07 3.85
C GLY A 56 12.61 -15.67 3.46
N TYR A 57 11.98 -15.50 2.29
CA TYR A 57 11.34 -14.24 1.88
C TYR A 57 9.82 -14.36 1.81
N TYR A 58 9.11 -13.35 2.32
CA TYR A 58 7.67 -13.28 2.17
C TYR A 58 7.30 -12.77 0.77
N SER A 59 7.30 -13.67 -0.21
CA SER A 59 7.00 -13.35 -1.60
C SER A 59 5.50 -13.44 -1.91
N ARG A 60 5.13 -13.00 -3.12
CA ARG A 60 3.77 -13.15 -3.67
C ARG A 60 3.23 -14.58 -3.55
N ASP A 61 4.04 -15.58 -3.89
CA ASP A 61 3.63 -16.98 -3.85
C ASP A 61 3.38 -17.46 -2.42
N VAL A 62 4.21 -17.01 -1.48
CA VAL A 62 4.02 -17.28 -0.05
C VAL A 62 2.75 -16.63 0.45
N GLN A 63 2.46 -15.38 0.06
CA GLN A 63 1.23 -14.69 0.41
C GLN A 63 -0.02 -15.39 -0.13
N GLN A 64 -0.01 -15.85 -1.38
CA GLN A 64 -1.12 -16.60 -1.95
C GLN A 64 -1.34 -17.94 -1.22
N GLY A 65 -0.27 -18.68 -0.95
CA GLY A 65 -0.34 -19.92 -0.18
C GLY A 65 -0.78 -19.70 1.26
N PHE A 66 -0.34 -18.61 1.89
CA PHE A 66 -0.74 -18.20 3.23
C PHE A 66 -2.24 -17.87 3.30
N MET A 67 -2.77 -17.15 2.31
CA MET A 67 -4.21 -16.88 2.21
C MET A 67 -5.01 -18.18 2.04
N MET A 68 -4.55 -19.13 1.23
CA MET A 68 -5.21 -20.44 1.06
C MET A 68 -5.24 -21.25 2.37
N ALA A 69 -4.12 -21.28 3.09
CA ALA A 69 -4.01 -21.88 4.41
C ALA A 69 -5.00 -21.25 5.41
N LEU A 70 -5.07 -19.91 5.42
CA LEU A 70 -6.01 -19.18 6.27
C LEU A 70 -7.47 -19.49 5.91
N GLN A 71 -7.81 -19.53 4.62
CA GLN A 71 -9.16 -19.90 4.17
C GLN A 71 -9.57 -21.29 4.68
N TYR A 72 -8.66 -22.26 4.63
CA TYR A 72 -8.89 -23.60 5.19
C TYR A 72 -9.15 -23.54 6.71
N GLU A 73 -8.26 -22.87 7.46
CA GLU A 73 -8.40 -22.75 8.92
C GLU A 73 -9.62 -21.94 9.36
N LEU A 74 -10.15 -21.09 8.48
CA LEU A 74 -11.41 -20.38 8.68
C LEU A 74 -12.65 -21.23 8.38
N GLY A 75 -12.48 -22.45 7.84
CA GLY A 75 -13.56 -23.39 7.55
C GLY A 75 -14.14 -23.31 6.14
N ILE A 76 -13.45 -22.66 5.20
CA ILE A 76 -13.85 -22.65 3.79
C ILE A 76 -13.55 -24.03 3.18
N ALA A 77 -14.54 -24.62 2.50
CA ALA A 77 -14.41 -25.95 1.92
C ALA A 77 -13.27 -26.01 0.89
N LEU A 78 -12.54 -27.13 0.85
CA LEU A 78 -11.33 -27.30 0.02
C LEU A 78 -11.52 -26.91 -1.46
N GLY A 79 -12.69 -27.24 -2.05
CA GLY A 79 -13.00 -26.91 -3.44
C GLY A 79 -13.33 -25.42 -3.70
N SER A 80 -13.48 -24.63 -2.64
CA SER A 80 -13.78 -23.19 -2.69
C SER A 80 -12.60 -22.32 -2.26
N ILE A 81 -11.48 -22.92 -1.89
CA ILE A 81 -10.24 -22.20 -1.54
C ILE A 81 -9.57 -21.70 -2.83
N THR A 82 -9.25 -20.42 -2.86
CA THR A 82 -8.73 -19.74 -4.06
C THR A 82 -7.52 -18.86 -3.79
N GLY A 83 -7.23 -18.53 -2.53
CA GLY A 83 -6.24 -17.53 -2.15
C GLY A 83 -6.69 -16.08 -2.36
N TYR A 84 -7.95 -15.84 -2.74
CA TYR A 84 -8.50 -14.49 -2.88
C TYR A 84 -9.17 -13.99 -1.60
N PHE A 85 -8.96 -12.70 -1.30
CA PHE A 85 -9.62 -12.00 -0.19
C PHE A 85 -11.05 -11.55 -0.58
N GLY A 86 -11.89 -12.51 -0.97
CA GLY A 86 -13.28 -12.25 -1.39
C GLY A 86 -14.30 -12.31 -0.24
N PRO A 87 -15.61 -12.15 -0.55
CA PRO A 87 -16.69 -12.10 0.45
C PRO A 87 -16.72 -13.29 1.41
N ALA A 88 -16.42 -14.50 0.95
CA ALA A 88 -16.37 -15.69 1.81
C ALA A 88 -15.24 -15.60 2.86
N THR A 89 -14.04 -15.19 2.43
CA THR A 89 -12.90 -14.95 3.34
C THR A 89 -13.24 -13.85 4.34
N GLN A 90 -13.82 -12.74 3.86
CA GLN A 90 -14.19 -11.61 4.71
C GLN A 90 -15.23 -12.01 5.77
N SER A 91 -16.29 -12.71 5.37
CA SER A 91 -17.31 -13.22 6.28
C SER A 91 -16.72 -14.17 7.33
N ALA A 92 -15.83 -15.07 6.92
CA ALA A 92 -15.22 -16.03 7.84
C ALA A 92 -14.25 -15.35 8.82
N LEU A 93 -13.56 -14.29 8.39
CA LEU A 93 -12.74 -13.45 9.26
C LEU A 93 -13.57 -12.64 10.27
N ARG A 94 -14.72 -12.08 9.85
CA ARG A 94 -15.65 -11.40 10.77
C ARG A 94 -16.25 -12.35 11.80
N GLY A 95 -16.44 -13.62 11.43
CA GLY A 95 -16.86 -14.68 12.34
C GLY A 95 -15.69 -15.31 13.10
N ARG A 96 -15.23 -16.46 12.62
CA ARG A 96 -14.21 -17.29 13.28
C ARG A 96 -12.89 -16.56 13.48
N GLY A 97 -12.46 -15.77 12.50
CA GLY A 97 -11.18 -15.04 12.57
C GLY A 97 -11.14 -13.95 13.63
N SER A 98 -12.29 -13.40 14.05
CA SER A 98 -12.39 -12.38 15.11
C SER A 98 -12.70 -12.98 16.48
N GLY A 99 -12.83 -14.31 16.57
CA GLY A 99 -13.00 -15.03 17.82
C GLY A 99 -11.68 -15.40 18.49
N THR A 100 -11.74 -16.29 19.48
CA THR A 100 -10.55 -16.84 20.14
C THR A 100 -9.76 -17.71 19.17
N LEU A 101 -8.52 -17.31 18.88
CA LEU A 101 -7.63 -18.05 17.99
C LEU A 101 -6.90 -19.15 18.75
N THR A 102 -6.93 -20.37 18.20
CA THR A 102 -6.21 -21.54 18.72
C THR A 102 -5.51 -22.28 17.60
N GLY A 103 -4.53 -23.15 17.93
CA GLY A 103 -3.86 -24.03 16.99
C GLY A 103 -3.27 -23.31 15.77
N ASP A 104 -3.51 -23.87 14.58
CA ASP A 104 -2.99 -23.35 13.31
C ASP A 104 -3.52 -21.95 12.98
N LEU A 105 -4.78 -21.63 13.30
CA LEU A 105 -5.34 -20.29 13.07
C LEU A 105 -4.63 -19.21 13.92
N ARG A 106 -4.31 -19.53 15.19
CA ARG A 106 -3.48 -18.64 16.04
C ARG A 106 -2.09 -18.47 15.45
N TYR A 107 -1.46 -19.56 15.03
CA TYR A 107 -0.13 -19.54 14.43
C TYR A 107 -0.12 -18.62 13.19
N LEU A 108 -1.10 -18.79 12.29
CA LEU A 108 -1.22 -17.95 11.09
C LEU A 108 -1.39 -16.46 11.43
N PHE A 109 -2.22 -16.10 12.42
CA PHE A 109 -2.36 -14.69 12.82
C PHE A 109 -1.02 -14.09 13.25
N ARG A 110 -0.26 -14.81 14.09
CA ARG A 110 1.04 -14.34 14.57
C ARG A 110 2.10 -14.33 13.46
N SER A 111 2.04 -15.26 12.52
CA SER A 111 2.84 -15.22 11.29
C SER A 111 2.53 -13.98 10.45
N ALA A 112 1.25 -13.60 10.31
CA ALA A 112 0.86 -12.39 9.60
C ALA A 112 1.38 -11.12 10.29
N CYS A 113 1.36 -11.07 11.63
CA CYS A 113 2.02 -10.00 12.40
C CYS A 113 3.52 -9.96 12.09
N TYR A 114 4.20 -11.11 12.08
CA TYR A 114 5.63 -11.18 11.80
C TYR A 114 5.98 -10.75 10.36
N PHE A 115 5.16 -11.13 9.37
CA PHE A 115 5.34 -10.70 7.98
C PHE A 115 5.18 -9.18 7.78
N ASN A 116 4.41 -8.52 8.63
CA ASN A 116 4.24 -7.06 8.62
C ASN A 116 5.20 -6.35 9.60
N SER A 117 6.18 -7.07 10.15
CA SER A 117 7.19 -6.51 11.05
C SER A 117 8.42 -5.98 10.30
N PRO A 118 9.06 -4.90 10.77
CA PRO A 118 8.63 -4.06 11.88
C PRO A 118 7.42 -3.19 11.49
N THR A 119 6.58 -2.87 12.48
CA THR A 119 5.68 -1.71 12.39
C THR A 119 6.41 -0.46 12.90
N MET A 120 5.81 0.72 12.79
CA MET A 120 6.36 1.94 13.39
C MET A 120 5.58 2.37 14.62
N GLU A 121 6.25 2.98 15.60
CA GLU A 121 5.62 3.63 16.74
C GLU A 121 6.25 5.01 17.01
N PRO A 122 5.57 5.93 17.71
CA PRO A 122 6.15 7.22 18.07
C PRO A 122 7.41 7.05 18.95
N ASP A 123 8.47 7.81 18.67
CA ASP A 123 9.72 7.78 19.44
C ASP A 123 9.77 8.76 20.62
N GLY A 124 8.67 9.50 20.86
CA GLY A 124 8.57 10.51 21.91
C GLY A 124 9.19 11.88 21.56
N SER A 125 9.89 12.00 20.43
CA SER A 125 10.49 13.24 19.92
C SER A 125 9.73 13.86 18.73
N GLY A 126 8.58 13.26 18.38
CA GLY A 126 7.80 13.60 17.19
C GLY A 126 8.20 12.81 15.93
N GLY A 127 9.18 11.89 16.04
CA GLY A 127 9.55 10.95 15.00
C GLY A 127 8.89 9.57 15.18
N GLN A 128 9.38 8.60 14.41
CA GLN A 128 8.93 7.21 14.47
C GLN A 128 10.13 6.27 14.59
N GLN A 129 9.96 5.20 15.35
CA GLN A 129 10.93 4.13 15.50
C GLN A 129 10.35 2.77 15.12
N PRO A 130 11.16 1.85 14.56
CA PRO A 130 10.70 0.50 14.26
C PRO A 130 10.39 -0.29 15.53
N TYR A 131 9.25 -0.98 15.55
CA TYR A 131 8.84 -1.92 16.58
C TYR A 131 8.67 -3.31 15.98
N ALA A 132 9.61 -4.20 16.28
CA ALA A 132 9.67 -5.54 15.70
C ALA A 132 8.78 -6.54 16.44
N TYR A 133 8.10 -7.42 15.70
CA TYR A 133 7.37 -8.55 16.27
C TYR A 133 8.35 -9.60 16.77
N LYS A 134 8.13 -10.11 17.98
CA LYS A 134 9.02 -11.10 18.58
C LYS A 134 8.78 -12.48 17.99
N ALA A 135 9.80 -13.05 17.34
CA ALA A 135 9.71 -14.39 16.72
C ALA A 135 9.18 -15.48 17.67
N SER A 136 9.59 -15.46 18.94
CA SER A 136 9.13 -16.43 19.94
C SER A 136 7.61 -16.40 20.16
N ASP A 137 6.95 -15.26 19.89
CA ASP A 137 5.51 -15.16 20.04
C ASP A 137 4.77 -16.00 18.98
N ILE A 138 5.34 -16.24 17.79
CA ILE A 138 4.69 -17.04 16.72
C ILE A 138 4.28 -18.43 17.24
N GLY A 139 5.18 -19.10 17.96
CA GLY A 139 4.96 -20.43 18.52
C GLY A 139 4.21 -20.48 19.86
N THR A 140 4.04 -19.35 20.55
CA THR A 140 3.48 -19.33 21.91
C THR A 140 1.94 -19.44 21.90
N ASP A 141 1.37 -20.37 22.66
CA ASP A 141 -0.08 -20.63 22.62
C ASP A 141 -0.93 -19.61 23.40
N PHE A 142 -0.41 -19.07 24.49
CA PHE A 142 -1.10 -18.05 25.29
C PHE A 142 -0.78 -16.62 24.81
N PRO A 143 -1.65 -15.63 25.07
CA PRO A 143 -1.35 -14.23 24.78
C PRO A 143 -0.14 -13.74 25.58
N THR A 144 0.81 -13.11 24.91
CA THR A 144 1.97 -12.47 25.55
C THR A 144 1.81 -10.94 25.50
N GLY A 145 2.35 -10.24 26.49
CA GLY A 145 2.35 -8.78 26.48
C GLY A 145 3.09 -8.20 25.26
N THR A 146 4.14 -8.86 24.79
CA THR A 146 4.88 -8.47 23.58
C THR A 146 4.04 -8.59 22.32
N HIS A 147 3.25 -9.66 22.17
CA HIS A 147 2.31 -9.79 21.07
C HIS A 147 1.25 -8.69 21.09
N GLN A 148 0.62 -8.46 22.24
CA GLN A 148 -0.44 -7.46 22.37
C GLN A 148 0.07 -6.05 22.10
N SER A 149 1.23 -5.68 22.66
CA SER A 149 1.86 -4.38 22.42
C SER A 149 2.15 -4.16 20.93
N TRP A 150 2.61 -5.21 20.23
CA TRP A 150 2.88 -5.09 18.80
C TRP A 150 1.61 -4.93 17.99
N VAL A 151 0.55 -5.69 18.29
CA VAL A 151 -0.75 -5.52 17.62
C VAL A 151 -1.27 -4.10 17.80
N GLN A 152 -1.18 -3.55 19.01
CA GLN A 152 -1.59 -2.16 19.28
C GLN A 152 -0.73 -1.13 18.52
N ALA A 153 0.58 -1.35 18.45
CA ALA A 153 1.48 -0.50 17.67
C ALA A 153 1.14 -0.54 16.17
N PHE A 154 0.88 -1.74 15.63
CA PHE A 154 0.46 -1.94 14.24
C PHE A 154 -0.88 -1.27 13.93
N GLN A 155 -1.85 -1.40 14.83
CA GLN A 155 -3.15 -0.76 14.70
C GLN A 155 -3.03 0.77 14.68
N ARG A 156 -2.25 1.35 15.61
CA ARG A 156 -1.94 2.79 15.62
C ARG A 156 -1.26 3.23 14.34
N PHE A 157 -0.22 2.52 13.91
CA PHE A 157 0.55 2.86 12.72
C PHE A 157 -0.31 2.82 11.46
N SER A 158 -1.19 1.83 11.35
CA SER A 158 -2.05 1.60 10.19
C SER A 158 -3.34 2.44 10.19
N GLN A 159 -3.56 3.26 11.22
CA GLN A 159 -4.76 4.10 11.39
C GLN A 159 -6.05 3.26 11.36
N ILE A 160 -6.08 2.22 12.19
CA ILE A 160 -7.25 1.37 12.45
C ILE A 160 -7.55 1.36 13.95
N PRO A 161 -8.75 0.94 14.38
CA PRO A 161 -9.09 0.89 15.80
C PRO A 161 -8.07 0.11 16.64
N VAL A 162 -7.62 0.71 17.75
CA VAL A 162 -6.58 0.12 18.63
C VAL A 162 -7.24 -0.80 19.65
N THR A 163 -7.68 -1.96 19.20
CA THR A 163 -8.35 -2.96 20.05
C THR A 163 -7.36 -3.87 20.80
N GLY A 164 -6.14 -4.03 20.29
CA GLY A 164 -5.19 -5.04 20.75
C GLY A 164 -5.62 -6.48 20.45
N THR A 165 -6.58 -6.68 19.55
CA THR A 165 -7.16 -7.99 19.22
C THR A 165 -7.08 -8.29 17.72
N ASN A 166 -7.40 -9.53 17.35
CA ASN A 166 -7.47 -10.04 15.99
C ASN A 166 -8.81 -9.74 15.28
N ASP A 167 -9.35 -8.54 15.43
CA ASP A 167 -10.58 -8.14 14.74
C ASP A 167 -10.42 -8.18 13.21
N TYR A 168 -11.55 -8.17 12.49
CA TYR A 168 -11.56 -8.20 11.02
C TYR A 168 -10.69 -7.10 10.41
N THR A 169 -10.76 -5.87 10.92
CA THR A 169 -10.02 -4.74 10.37
C THR A 169 -8.51 -4.97 10.52
N THR A 170 -8.06 -5.54 11.63
CA THR A 170 -6.67 -5.95 11.87
C THR A 170 -6.24 -7.05 10.90
N TRP A 171 -7.07 -8.10 10.74
CA TRP A 171 -6.81 -9.14 9.74
C TRP A 171 -6.70 -8.58 8.32
N ALA A 172 -7.68 -7.79 7.88
CA ALA A 172 -7.68 -7.21 6.55
C ALA A 172 -6.41 -6.39 6.30
N GLN A 173 -6.01 -5.56 7.27
CA GLN A 173 -4.82 -4.72 7.18
C GLN A 173 -3.50 -5.51 7.13
N LEU A 174 -3.43 -6.66 7.81
CA LEU A 174 -2.29 -7.59 7.74
C LEU A 174 -2.23 -8.34 6.40
N LEU A 175 -3.38 -8.60 5.78
CA LEU A 175 -3.53 -9.53 4.67
C LEU A 175 -3.58 -8.87 3.29
N VAL A 176 -4.16 -7.67 3.14
CA VAL A 176 -4.31 -7.03 1.84
C VAL A 176 -3.94 -5.56 1.91
N SER A 177 -3.43 -5.01 0.81
CA SER A 177 -2.94 -3.63 0.77
C SER A 177 -4.04 -2.61 1.10
N SER A 178 -5.26 -2.85 0.62
CA SER A 178 -6.46 -2.03 0.86
C SER A 178 -6.97 -2.09 2.30
N GLY A 179 -6.62 -3.14 3.05
CA GLY A 179 -7.20 -3.38 4.37
C GLY A 179 -8.72 -3.53 4.30
N ASP A 180 -9.40 -3.02 5.33
CA ASP A 180 -10.87 -2.93 5.36
C ASP A 180 -11.34 -1.77 4.47
N THR A 181 -11.90 -2.08 3.31
CA THR A 181 -12.36 -1.07 2.33
C THR A 181 -13.57 -0.28 2.79
N ASP A 182 -14.24 -0.70 3.87
CA ASP A 182 -15.37 0.00 4.45
C ASP A 182 -14.95 0.94 5.59
N ARG A 183 -13.66 0.94 5.98
CA ARG A 183 -13.21 1.82 7.06
C ARG A 183 -13.36 3.30 6.67
N PRO A 184 -13.67 4.18 7.63
CA PRO A 184 -13.66 5.61 7.38
C PRO A 184 -12.29 6.09 6.92
N ALA A 185 -12.29 7.08 6.03
CA ALA A 185 -11.09 7.77 5.60
C ALA A 185 -11.41 9.24 5.38
N THR A 186 -10.44 10.10 5.71
CA THR A 186 -10.56 11.56 5.69
C THR A 186 -9.86 12.19 4.50
N GLY A 187 -9.13 11.42 3.69
CA GLY A 187 -8.55 11.84 2.43
C GLY A 187 -9.31 11.28 1.24
N SER A 188 -9.11 11.91 0.09
CA SER A 188 -9.61 11.44 -1.20
C SER A 188 -8.75 11.95 -2.33
N ASP A 189 -8.86 11.39 -3.52
CA ASP A 189 -8.35 11.99 -4.75
C ASP A 189 -9.32 11.76 -5.91
N CYS A 190 -9.20 12.61 -6.95
CA CYS A 190 -10.00 12.45 -8.16
C CYS A 190 -9.42 13.22 -9.34
N ILE A 191 -9.87 12.89 -10.55
CA ILE A 191 -9.55 13.64 -11.76
C ILE A 191 -10.46 14.86 -11.99
N THR A 192 -11.69 14.85 -11.49
CA THR A 192 -12.66 15.92 -11.78
C THR A 192 -12.47 17.13 -10.86
N GLU A 193 -12.80 18.31 -11.38
CA GLU A 193 -12.70 19.58 -10.64
C GLU A 193 -13.50 19.58 -9.34
N ILE A 194 -12.91 20.19 -8.30
CA ILE A 194 -13.56 20.51 -7.03
C ILE A 194 -14.15 21.92 -7.10
N THR A 195 -15.42 21.98 -7.48
CA THR A 195 -16.22 23.22 -7.40
C THR A 195 -16.57 23.55 -5.94
N ALA A 196 -17.04 24.77 -5.67
CA ALA A 196 -17.44 25.17 -4.31
C ALA A 196 -18.51 24.23 -3.72
N ALA A 197 -19.51 23.85 -4.52
CA ALA A 197 -20.55 22.92 -4.09
C ALA A 197 -19.98 21.52 -3.80
N ARG A 198 -19.10 21.01 -4.66
CA ARG A 198 -18.45 19.71 -4.45
C ARG A 198 -17.56 19.72 -3.21
N GLY A 199 -16.76 20.77 -3.01
CA GLY A 199 -15.90 20.91 -1.84
C GLY A 199 -16.71 20.88 -0.53
N GLN A 200 -17.84 21.60 -0.48
CA GLN A 200 -18.72 21.59 0.69
C GLN A 200 -19.35 20.21 0.94
N GLN A 201 -19.74 19.50 -0.11
CA GLN A 201 -20.27 18.13 0.00
C GLN A 201 -19.21 17.15 0.51
N LEU A 202 -17.98 17.23 -0.01
CA LEU A 202 -16.87 16.41 0.47
C LEU A 202 -16.58 16.69 1.95
N TYR A 203 -16.52 17.96 2.35
CA TYR A 203 -16.30 18.33 3.75
C TYR A 203 -17.42 17.81 4.67
N ALA A 204 -18.68 17.95 4.25
CA ALA A 204 -19.84 17.44 4.98
C ALA A 204 -19.83 15.90 5.09
N ALA A 205 -19.29 15.21 4.09
CA ALA A 205 -19.11 13.75 4.10
C ALA A 205 -17.93 13.27 4.96
N GLY A 206 -17.17 14.18 5.58
CA GLY A 206 -16.07 13.85 6.49
C GLY A 206 -14.68 13.94 5.87
N TYR A 207 -14.56 14.26 4.59
CA TYR A 207 -13.26 14.51 3.96
C TYR A 207 -12.63 15.81 4.47
N ARG A 208 -11.32 15.82 4.58
CA ARG A 208 -10.51 16.94 5.09
C ARG A 208 -9.36 17.30 4.16
N ILE A 209 -9.02 16.41 3.24
CA ILE A 209 -7.94 16.62 2.28
C ILE A 209 -8.29 15.94 0.96
N VAL A 210 -7.93 16.58 -0.16
CA VAL A 210 -8.20 16.07 -1.51
C VAL A 210 -6.96 16.14 -2.40
N GLY A 211 -6.72 15.07 -3.15
CA GLY A 211 -5.64 14.92 -4.11
C GLY A 211 -6.09 15.38 -5.48
N ARG A 212 -5.30 16.26 -6.11
CA ARG A 212 -5.60 16.75 -7.46
C ARG A 212 -4.35 16.82 -8.32
N TYR A 213 -4.51 16.52 -9.60
CA TYR A 213 -3.40 16.50 -10.56
C TYR A 213 -2.96 17.92 -10.90
N LEU A 214 -1.66 18.19 -10.82
CA LEU A 214 -1.10 19.49 -11.19
C LEU A 214 -1.26 19.79 -12.69
N ASP A 215 -1.20 18.76 -13.53
CA ASP A 215 -1.15 18.96 -14.97
C ASP A 215 -1.71 17.77 -15.77
N GLU A 216 -1.99 18.03 -17.04
CA GLU A 216 -2.37 17.04 -18.07
C GLU A 216 -1.57 17.33 -19.34
N HIS A 217 -0.86 16.33 -19.84
CA HIS A 217 0.01 16.48 -20.99
C HIS A 217 -0.75 16.51 -22.31
N LEU A 218 -1.94 15.91 -22.37
CA LEU A 218 -2.75 15.87 -23.57
C LEU A 218 -3.50 17.20 -23.77
N PRO A 219 -3.53 17.75 -24.99
CA PRO A 219 -4.34 18.93 -25.28
C PRO A 219 -5.84 18.58 -25.21
N PRO A 220 -6.73 19.55 -24.93
CA PRO A 220 -8.19 19.31 -24.89
C PRO A 220 -8.80 18.77 -26.19
N THR A 221 -8.07 18.87 -27.31
CA THR A 221 -8.46 18.32 -28.62
C THR A 221 -8.16 16.83 -28.77
N ASP A 222 -7.35 16.24 -27.88
CA ASP A 222 -7.02 14.82 -27.92
C ASP A 222 -8.19 13.99 -27.36
N PRO A 223 -8.63 12.91 -28.04
CA PRO A 223 -9.72 12.06 -27.55
C PRO A 223 -9.46 11.38 -26.20
N SER A 224 -8.20 11.23 -25.81
CA SER A 224 -7.80 10.65 -24.52
C SER A 224 -7.61 11.71 -23.43
N HIS A 225 -7.90 12.98 -23.72
CA HIS A 225 -7.81 14.06 -22.74
C HIS A 225 -8.83 13.88 -21.62
N LEU A 226 -8.35 13.74 -20.38
CA LEU A 226 -9.19 13.48 -19.21
C LEU A 226 -9.66 14.75 -18.48
N GLY A 227 -9.11 15.92 -18.82
CA GLY A 227 -9.41 17.16 -18.10
C GLY A 227 -8.96 17.17 -16.64
N LYS A 228 -8.02 16.29 -16.26
CA LYS A 228 -7.71 15.96 -14.86
C LYS A 228 -6.99 17.05 -14.08
N ALA A 229 -6.29 17.94 -14.79
CA ALA A 229 -5.50 19.00 -14.19
C ALA A 229 -6.35 19.94 -13.33
N LEU A 230 -5.76 20.40 -12.21
CA LEU A 230 -6.24 21.47 -11.37
C LEU A 230 -6.64 22.69 -12.22
N LYS A 231 -7.71 23.39 -11.85
CA LYS A 231 -8.07 24.67 -12.48
C LYS A 231 -7.44 25.85 -11.73
N PRO A 232 -7.19 27.00 -12.38
CA PRO A 232 -6.48 28.13 -11.75
C PRO A 232 -7.03 28.60 -10.40
N THR A 233 -8.35 28.58 -10.20
CA THR A 233 -9.02 28.99 -8.95
C THR A 233 -9.41 27.81 -8.05
N GLU A 234 -9.17 26.58 -8.50
CA GLU A 234 -9.57 25.35 -7.79
C GLU A 234 -8.85 25.21 -6.44
N PRO A 235 -7.52 25.46 -6.30
CA PRO A 235 -6.86 25.39 -5.00
C PRO A 235 -7.52 26.28 -3.95
N GLN A 236 -7.86 27.54 -4.30
CA GLN A 236 -8.56 28.44 -3.38
C GLN A 236 -9.98 27.92 -3.05
N THR A 237 -10.66 27.33 -4.03
CA THR A 237 -11.99 26.75 -3.85
C THR A 237 -11.97 25.58 -2.87
N ILE A 238 -10.96 24.71 -2.96
CA ILE A 238 -10.71 23.60 -2.02
C ILE A 238 -10.50 24.14 -0.61
N LEU A 239 -9.61 25.12 -0.44
CA LEU A 239 -9.32 25.72 0.87
C LEU A 239 -10.54 26.43 1.48
N ASN A 240 -11.30 27.17 0.66
CA ASN A 240 -12.53 27.85 1.09
C ASN A 240 -13.61 26.87 1.55
N ALA A 241 -13.59 25.62 1.07
CA ALA A 241 -14.46 24.56 1.55
C ALA A 241 -14.00 23.93 2.88
N GLY A 242 -12.89 24.39 3.44
CA GLY A 242 -12.29 23.81 4.65
C GLY A 242 -11.48 22.54 4.40
N LEU A 243 -11.25 22.18 3.12
CA LEU A 243 -10.41 21.05 2.72
C LEU A 243 -8.95 21.50 2.57
N ARG A 244 -8.04 20.53 2.66
CA ARG A 244 -6.64 20.67 2.26
C ARG A 244 -6.41 20.07 0.88
N LEU A 245 -5.29 20.41 0.25
CA LEU A 245 -4.89 19.89 -1.06
C LEU A 245 -3.56 19.13 -0.97
N PHE A 246 -3.44 17.97 -1.59
CA PHE A 246 -2.13 17.38 -1.91
C PHE A 246 -1.96 17.25 -3.44
N PRO A 247 -0.85 17.72 -4.00
CA PRO A 247 -0.65 17.71 -5.45
C PRO A 247 -0.16 16.35 -5.96
N LEU A 248 -0.82 15.87 -7.01
CA LEU A 248 -0.47 14.67 -7.76
C LEU A 248 0.18 15.04 -9.11
N PHE A 249 1.13 14.23 -9.58
CA PHE A 249 1.68 14.34 -10.92
C PHE A 249 1.76 12.97 -11.58
N GLN A 250 1.11 12.83 -12.74
CA GLN A 250 1.06 11.55 -13.47
C GLN A 250 0.96 11.78 -14.97
N TYR A 251 2.08 11.62 -15.69
CA TYR A 251 2.11 11.53 -17.15
C TYR A 251 2.41 10.10 -17.57
N ASN A 252 1.46 9.44 -18.22
CA ASN A 252 1.58 8.07 -18.75
C ASN A 252 2.21 7.07 -17.76
N GLY A 253 1.81 7.17 -16.48
CA GLY A 253 2.41 6.42 -15.37
C GLY A 253 2.14 4.90 -15.38
N THR A 254 1.51 4.38 -16.42
CA THR A 254 1.03 2.98 -16.52
C THR A 254 1.96 2.07 -17.32
N GLN A 255 3.09 2.58 -17.84
CA GLN A 255 4.00 1.83 -18.71
C GLN A 255 5.47 2.10 -18.39
N LEU A 256 6.28 1.03 -18.32
CA LEU A 256 7.70 1.08 -17.98
C LEU A 256 8.51 2.09 -18.82
N GLY A 257 8.25 2.15 -20.14
CA GLY A 257 8.96 3.05 -21.07
C GLY A 257 8.76 4.55 -20.79
N ASN A 258 7.84 4.91 -19.88
CA ASN A 258 7.64 6.28 -19.42
C ASN A 258 8.47 6.66 -18.20
N PHE A 259 9.22 5.71 -17.64
CA PHE A 259 10.12 5.93 -16.51
C PHE A 259 11.57 5.93 -16.99
N THR A 260 12.07 7.12 -17.37
CA THR A 260 13.50 7.37 -17.62
C THR A 260 13.96 8.57 -16.80
N TYR A 261 15.28 8.72 -16.63
CA TYR A 261 15.84 9.87 -15.94
C TYR A 261 15.40 11.19 -16.57
N GLU A 262 15.49 11.31 -17.90
CA GLU A 262 15.16 12.52 -18.65
C GLU A 262 13.69 12.89 -18.52
N LYS A 263 12.79 11.88 -18.59
CA LYS A 263 11.36 12.08 -18.34
C LYS A 263 11.09 12.50 -16.90
N GLY A 264 11.82 11.92 -15.93
CA GLY A 264 11.71 12.30 -14.52
C GLY A 264 12.14 13.74 -14.27
N PHE A 265 13.27 14.16 -14.86
CA PHE A 265 13.76 15.52 -14.76
C PHE A 265 12.76 16.51 -15.38
N ASP A 266 12.34 16.27 -16.61
CA ASP A 266 11.35 17.09 -17.31
C ASP A 266 10.03 17.22 -16.53
N GLN A 267 9.52 16.11 -16.01
CA GLN A 267 8.29 16.10 -15.24
C GLN A 267 8.45 16.75 -13.86
N GLY A 268 9.61 16.62 -13.22
CA GLY A 268 9.94 17.34 -11.98
C GLY A 268 9.94 18.86 -12.19
N THR A 269 10.56 19.34 -13.28
CA THR A 269 10.54 20.76 -13.65
C THR A 269 9.12 21.25 -13.92
N LYS A 270 8.33 20.50 -14.71
CA LYS A 270 6.92 20.85 -15.00
C LYS A 270 6.08 20.90 -13.72
N ALA A 271 6.20 19.90 -12.86
CA ALA A 271 5.50 19.84 -11.58
C ALA A 271 5.83 21.05 -10.70
N HIS A 272 7.11 21.42 -10.60
CA HIS A 272 7.55 22.62 -9.87
C HIS A 272 6.87 23.89 -10.43
N LEU A 273 6.96 24.12 -11.74
CA LEU A 273 6.39 25.31 -12.38
C LEU A 273 4.86 25.38 -12.20
N LYS A 274 4.17 24.24 -12.31
CA LYS A 274 2.71 24.17 -12.11
C LYS A 274 2.33 24.46 -10.66
N ALA A 275 3.05 23.88 -9.70
CA ALA A 275 2.83 24.15 -8.28
C ALA A 275 3.06 25.63 -7.92
N ILE A 276 4.10 26.27 -8.46
CA ILE A 276 4.31 27.73 -8.34
C ILE A 276 3.13 28.49 -8.95
N GLY A 277 2.69 28.12 -10.15
CA GLY A 277 1.56 28.75 -10.83
C GLY A 277 0.24 28.67 -10.05
N TYR A 278 0.04 27.60 -9.28
CA TYR A 278 -1.09 27.47 -8.35
C TYR A 278 -0.86 28.11 -6.98
N ARG A 279 0.31 28.73 -6.76
CA ARG A 279 0.73 29.38 -5.51
C ARG A 279 0.79 28.40 -4.33
N LEU A 280 1.19 27.16 -4.57
CA LEU A 280 1.39 26.19 -3.50
C LEU A 280 2.63 26.59 -2.70
N PRO A 281 2.58 26.59 -1.36
CA PRO A 281 3.66 27.09 -0.53
C PRO A 281 4.89 26.18 -0.55
N GLY A 282 6.05 26.77 -0.30
CA GLY A 282 7.31 26.05 -0.14
C GLY A 282 7.22 24.94 0.91
N GLY A 283 7.91 23.83 0.67
CA GLY A 283 7.86 22.62 1.49
C GLY A 283 6.73 21.66 1.14
N THR A 284 5.82 22.02 0.21
CA THR A 284 4.78 21.10 -0.30
C THR A 284 5.42 19.85 -0.91
N CYS A 285 4.84 18.68 -0.64
CA CYS A 285 5.22 17.40 -1.25
C CYS A 285 4.35 17.12 -2.49
N ILE A 286 4.99 16.81 -3.62
CA ILE A 286 4.30 16.44 -4.87
C ILE A 286 4.46 14.94 -5.10
N TYR A 287 3.34 14.22 -5.26
CA TYR A 287 3.36 12.77 -5.44
C TYR A 287 3.44 12.41 -6.92
N PHE A 288 4.53 11.72 -7.31
CA PHE A 288 4.73 11.24 -8.68
C PHE A 288 4.29 9.78 -8.79
N ALA A 289 3.48 9.48 -9.80
CA ALA A 289 2.76 8.22 -9.90
C ALA A 289 3.45 7.14 -10.75
N VAL A 290 3.60 5.96 -10.15
CA VAL A 290 3.88 4.67 -10.79
C VAL A 290 2.61 3.83 -10.68
N ASP A 291 1.82 3.83 -11.73
CA ASP A 291 0.43 3.33 -11.73
C ASP A 291 0.29 2.04 -12.55
N TYR A 292 1.12 1.05 -12.22
CA TYR A 292 1.05 -0.31 -12.75
C TYR A 292 1.75 -1.29 -11.80
N ASP A 293 1.63 -2.60 -12.07
CA ASP A 293 2.30 -3.64 -11.30
C ASP A 293 3.81 -3.71 -11.59
N ALA A 294 4.56 -2.73 -11.06
CA ALA A 294 6.00 -2.67 -11.20
C ALA A 294 6.71 -3.76 -10.37
N LEU A 295 7.54 -4.54 -11.05
CA LEU A 295 8.38 -5.57 -10.44
C LEU A 295 9.72 -4.98 -9.97
N ASN A 296 10.49 -5.75 -9.19
CA ASN A 296 11.82 -5.32 -8.74
C ASN A 296 12.74 -4.93 -9.92
N VAL A 297 12.68 -5.66 -11.04
CA VAL A 297 13.46 -5.35 -12.24
C VAL A 297 13.08 -4.00 -12.84
N ASP A 298 11.79 -3.65 -12.84
CA ASP A 298 11.28 -2.36 -13.32
C ASP A 298 11.72 -1.21 -12.40
N ILE A 299 11.69 -1.47 -11.08
CA ILE A 299 12.14 -0.53 -10.07
C ILE A 299 13.63 -0.22 -10.24
N ASP A 300 14.43 -1.27 -10.43
CA ASP A 300 15.89 -1.16 -10.58
C ASP A 300 16.30 -0.47 -11.88
N SER A 301 15.68 -0.85 -13.00
CA SER A 301 16.08 -0.41 -14.34
C SER A 301 15.54 0.97 -14.73
N ASN A 302 14.34 1.35 -14.29
CA ASN A 302 13.62 2.50 -14.86
C ASN A 302 13.04 3.44 -13.81
N ILE A 303 12.34 2.92 -12.79
CA ILE A 303 11.63 3.77 -11.83
C ILE A 303 12.61 4.52 -10.93
N LYS A 304 13.67 3.87 -10.43
CA LYS A 304 14.72 4.58 -9.67
C LYS A 304 15.39 5.69 -10.49
N PRO A 305 15.86 5.46 -11.74
CA PRO A 305 16.35 6.53 -12.61
C PRO A 305 15.34 7.68 -12.79
N TYR A 306 14.06 7.38 -13.02
CA TYR A 306 13.01 8.40 -13.13
C TYR A 306 12.92 9.27 -11.88
N PHE A 307 12.83 8.67 -10.68
CA PHE A 307 12.76 9.45 -9.44
C PHE A 307 14.04 10.21 -9.11
N ARG A 308 15.22 9.75 -9.59
CA ARG A 308 16.46 10.53 -9.51
C ARG A 308 16.36 11.79 -10.39
N GLY A 309 15.82 11.67 -11.60
CA GLY A 309 15.54 12.83 -12.45
C GLY A 309 14.57 13.82 -11.77
N VAL A 310 13.47 13.32 -11.19
CA VAL A 310 12.52 14.16 -10.43
C VAL A 310 13.23 14.90 -9.30
N LYS A 311 14.03 14.18 -8.50
CA LYS A 311 14.79 14.75 -7.38
C LYS A 311 15.74 15.84 -7.85
N ASP A 312 16.50 15.59 -8.91
CA ASP A 312 17.48 16.53 -9.43
C ASP A 312 16.81 17.80 -9.99
N ALA A 313 15.69 17.66 -10.70
CA ALA A 313 14.92 18.80 -11.19
C ALA A 313 14.36 19.68 -10.06
N LEU A 314 13.86 19.07 -8.97
CA LEU A 314 13.41 19.83 -7.79
C LEU A 314 14.58 20.48 -7.06
N ALA A 315 15.74 19.82 -7.02
CA ALA A 315 16.96 20.38 -6.43
C ALA A 315 17.50 21.58 -7.22
N GLU A 316 17.46 21.51 -8.56
CA GLU A 316 17.82 22.64 -9.44
C GLU A 316 16.89 23.84 -9.23
N ALA A 317 15.62 23.58 -8.92
CA ALA A 317 14.65 24.59 -8.51
C ALA A 317 14.76 24.99 -7.02
N GLY A 318 15.91 24.75 -6.39
CA GLY A 318 16.22 25.18 -5.03
C GLY A 318 15.60 24.35 -3.91
N ASN A 319 15.10 23.13 -4.20
CA ASN A 319 14.36 22.28 -3.26
C ASN A 319 13.14 22.98 -2.63
N TYR A 320 12.52 23.89 -3.38
CA TYR A 320 11.34 24.61 -2.90
C TYR A 320 10.14 23.67 -2.66
N TYR A 321 10.05 22.57 -3.41
CA TYR A 321 9.12 21.46 -3.17
C TYR A 321 9.90 20.16 -2.92
N SER A 322 9.26 19.22 -2.23
CA SER A 322 9.73 17.85 -2.08
C SER A 322 8.92 16.89 -2.96
N PHE A 323 9.45 15.68 -3.20
CA PHE A 323 8.70 14.66 -3.93
C PHE A 323 8.27 13.51 -3.01
N GLY A 324 7.08 12.98 -3.30
CA GLY A 324 6.56 11.73 -2.78
C GLY A 324 6.39 10.72 -3.91
N ALA A 325 6.21 9.45 -3.54
CA ALA A 325 5.97 8.36 -4.49
C ALA A 325 4.53 7.85 -4.33
N TYR A 326 3.79 7.83 -5.44
CA TYR A 326 2.56 7.06 -5.57
C TYR A 326 2.84 5.73 -6.27
N GLY A 327 2.39 4.61 -5.69
CA GLY A 327 2.52 3.29 -6.31
C GLY A 327 2.27 2.14 -5.34
N SER A 328 2.66 0.92 -5.74
CA SER A 328 2.59 -0.25 -4.85
C SER A 328 3.49 -0.09 -3.61
N ARG A 329 3.21 -0.84 -2.55
CA ARG A 329 4.01 -0.81 -1.30
C ARG A 329 5.51 -0.97 -1.58
N ASN A 330 5.90 -1.90 -2.45
CA ASN A 330 7.30 -2.10 -2.84
C ASN A 330 7.90 -0.87 -3.55
N VAL A 331 7.19 -0.26 -4.51
CA VAL A 331 7.65 0.97 -5.17
C VAL A 331 7.88 2.07 -4.12
N CYS A 332 6.88 2.32 -3.28
CA CYS A 332 6.96 3.33 -2.22
C CYS A 332 8.15 3.07 -1.27
N ILE A 333 8.34 1.84 -0.79
CA ILE A 333 9.46 1.47 0.08
C ILE A 333 10.81 1.70 -0.61
N ARG A 334 10.99 1.16 -1.82
CA ARG A 334 12.26 1.20 -2.54
C ARG A 334 12.64 2.63 -2.90
N ILE A 335 11.71 3.44 -3.40
CA ILE A 335 11.98 4.84 -3.77
C ILE A 335 12.25 5.70 -2.53
N SER A 336 11.53 5.48 -1.44
CA SER A 336 11.79 6.18 -0.17
C SER A 336 13.20 5.86 0.36
N ARG A 337 13.60 4.59 0.36
CA ARG A 337 14.89 4.16 0.93
C ARG A 337 16.09 4.45 0.02
N GLU A 338 15.93 4.31 -1.30
CA GLU A 338 17.07 4.34 -2.25
C GLU A 338 17.19 5.64 -3.05
N VAL A 339 16.15 6.47 -3.08
CA VAL A 339 16.18 7.77 -3.79
C VAL A 339 15.89 8.93 -2.83
N GLY A 340 15.04 8.70 -1.83
CA GLY A 340 14.74 9.66 -0.77
C GLY A 340 13.39 10.35 -0.92
N ALA A 341 12.35 9.65 -1.39
CA ALA A 341 10.98 10.18 -1.36
C ALA A 341 10.59 10.57 0.07
N ARG A 342 10.04 11.77 0.23
CA ARG A 342 9.64 12.31 1.53
C ARG A 342 8.46 11.54 2.12
N TRP A 343 7.43 11.33 1.30
CA TRP A 343 6.21 10.63 1.68
C TRP A 343 5.79 9.60 0.62
N SER A 344 5.00 8.61 1.06
CA SER A 344 4.42 7.58 0.20
C SER A 344 2.89 7.68 0.16
N MET A 345 2.30 7.62 -1.03
CA MET A 345 0.87 7.37 -1.26
C MET A 345 0.72 5.98 -1.85
N VAL A 346 0.08 5.07 -1.12
CA VAL A 346 0.04 3.66 -1.52
C VAL A 346 -1.18 3.40 -2.40
N SER A 347 -0.95 2.87 -3.62
CA SER A 347 -1.99 2.33 -4.52
C SER A 347 -2.49 0.99 -3.97
N ALA A 348 -3.29 1.07 -2.91
CA ALA A 348 -3.64 -0.09 -2.10
C ALA A 348 -4.88 -0.85 -2.59
N MET A 349 -5.76 -0.20 -3.35
CA MET A 349 -6.87 -0.86 -4.03
C MET A 349 -6.40 -1.93 -5.03
N SER A 350 -5.17 -1.78 -5.55
CA SER A 350 -4.50 -2.72 -6.44
C SER A 350 -3.91 -3.91 -5.67
N TRP A 351 -4.72 -4.60 -4.89
CA TRP A 351 -4.31 -5.72 -4.03
C TRP A 351 -3.74 -6.92 -4.82
N GLY A 352 -3.99 -6.98 -6.12
CA GLY A 352 -3.41 -7.98 -7.03
C GLY A 352 -1.99 -7.65 -7.52
N TYR A 353 -1.50 -6.42 -7.33
CA TYR A 353 -0.14 -6.04 -7.73
C TYR A 353 0.88 -6.84 -6.92
N SER A 354 1.85 -7.41 -7.61
CA SER A 354 3.00 -8.11 -7.05
C SER A 354 3.73 -7.24 -6.00
N GLY A 355 3.85 -5.94 -6.25
CA GLY A 355 4.46 -5.00 -5.30
C GLY A 355 3.63 -4.71 -4.03
N ASN A 356 2.38 -5.18 -3.95
CA ASN A 356 1.54 -5.13 -2.74
C ASN A 356 1.49 -6.48 -2.00
N LEU A 357 1.89 -7.57 -2.65
CA LEU A 357 1.89 -8.92 -2.10
C LEU A 357 3.29 -9.25 -1.54
N GLY A 358 3.40 -9.30 -0.22
CA GLY A 358 4.68 -9.60 0.44
C GLY A 358 5.40 -8.38 1.03
N PHE A 359 4.78 -7.20 0.97
CA PHE A 359 5.40 -5.95 1.44
C PHE A 359 4.52 -5.28 2.52
N PRO A 360 5.11 -4.79 3.63
CA PRO A 360 4.39 -4.04 4.65
C PRO A 360 4.03 -2.63 4.19
N LEU A 361 3.23 -1.90 4.97
CA LEU A 361 3.04 -0.46 4.74
C LEU A 361 4.40 0.27 4.83
N PRO A 362 4.71 1.21 3.92
CA PRO A 362 5.95 2.00 3.99
C PRO A 362 6.02 2.85 5.26
N ASP A 363 7.20 2.95 5.88
CA ASP A 363 7.41 3.72 7.12
C ASP A 363 6.95 5.19 7.01
N ASN A 364 7.11 5.78 5.82
CA ASN A 364 6.70 7.14 5.47
C ASN A 364 5.36 7.21 4.70
N TRP A 365 4.46 6.23 4.85
CA TRP A 365 3.14 6.34 4.22
C TRP A 365 2.39 7.55 4.77
N SER A 366 1.63 8.22 3.91
CA SER A 366 0.88 9.44 4.23
C SER A 366 -0.58 9.30 3.80
N PHE A 367 -0.76 8.65 2.66
CA PHE A 367 -2.04 8.30 2.08
C PHE A 367 -2.04 6.81 1.71
N ASN A 368 -3.17 6.15 1.91
CA ASN A 368 -3.39 4.77 1.51
C ASN A 368 -4.72 4.70 0.75
N GLN A 369 -4.66 4.52 -0.56
CA GLN A 369 -5.81 4.58 -1.46
C GLN A 369 -6.52 3.22 -1.46
N ILE A 370 -7.64 3.11 -0.74
CA ILE A 370 -8.22 1.81 -0.37
C ILE A 370 -9.42 1.39 -1.24
N ARG A 371 -10.14 2.34 -1.85
CA ARG A 371 -11.37 2.06 -2.59
C ARG A 371 -11.72 3.17 -3.57
N GLU A 372 -12.06 2.81 -4.80
CA GLU A 372 -12.73 3.72 -5.75
C GLU A 372 -14.26 3.59 -5.62
N TYR A 373 -14.97 4.71 -5.72
CA TYR A 373 -16.43 4.71 -5.83
C TYR A 373 -16.98 5.99 -6.49
N ASN A 374 -18.25 5.96 -6.88
CA ASN A 374 -18.96 7.17 -7.31
C ASN A 374 -19.53 7.89 -6.09
N PHE A 375 -18.91 8.99 -5.68
CA PHE A 375 -19.41 9.81 -4.57
C PHE A 375 -20.77 10.44 -4.87
N GLN A 376 -20.97 10.82 -6.13
CA GLN A 376 -22.25 11.19 -6.76
C GLN A 376 -22.24 10.65 -8.20
N PRO A 377 -23.38 10.58 -8.90
CA PRO A 377 -23.41 10.19 -10.31
C PRO A 377 -22.43 11.03 -11.16
N GLY A 378 -21.43 10.38 -11.76
CA GLY A 378 -20.38 11.02 -12.56
C GLY A 378 -19.24 11.65 -11.76
N TRP A 379 -19.22 11.54 -10.43
CA TRP A 379 -18.15 12.02 -9.56
C TRP A 379 -17.38 10.84 -8.97
N GLY A 380 -16.57 10.21 -9.82
CA GLY A 380 -15.58 9.23 -9.37
C GLY A 380 -14.67 9.86 -8.31
N LEU A 381 -14.45 9.12 -7.23
CA LEU A 381 -13.65 9.52 -6.09
C LEU A 381 -12.95 8.30 -5.52
N ASP A 382 -11.65 8.46 -5.26
CA ASP A 382 -10.87 7.49 -4.53
C ASP A 382 -10.85 7.83 -3.06
N HIS A 383 -10.97 6.79 -2.23
CA HIS A 383 -11.00 6.91 -0.78
C HIS A 383 -9.59 6.69 -0.22
N ASP A 384 -9.00 7.76 0.33
CA ASP A 384 -7.65 7.74 0.89
C ASP A 384 -7.67 7.82 2.40
N VAL A 385 -7.06 6.84 3.05
CA VAL A 385 -6.75 6.97 4.46
C VAL A 385 -5.59 7.94 4.57
N TRP A 386 -5.84 9.09 5.18
CA TRP A 386 -4.82 10.10 5.48
C TRP A 386 -4.27 9.87 6.89
N ARG A 387 -2.96 9.64 7.00
CA ARG A 387 -2.33 9.32 8.27
C ARG A 387 -2.09 10.57 9.13
N ASP A 388 -2.49 10.47 10.40
CA ASP A 388 -2.15 11.48 11.41
C ASP A 388 -0.64 11.68 11.56
N ASN A 389 -0.21 12.94 11.66
CA ASN A 389 1.21 13.34 11.75
C ASN A 389 2.07 12.95 10.54
N ALA A 390 1.45 12.67 9.38
CA ALA A 390 2.14 12.54 8.10
C ALA A 390 2.08 13.85 7.29
N ASP A 391 2.09 13.78 5.96
CA ASP A 391 1.98 14.96 5.09
C ASP A 391 0.77 15.82 5.48
N PRO A 392 0.97 17.08 5.94
CA PRO A 392 -0.14 17.93 6.33
C PRO A 392 -0.97 18.41 5.13
N GLY A 393 -0.48 18.27 3.90
CA GLY A 393 -1.06 18.89 2.73
C GLY A 393 -1.00 20.42 2.75
N VAL A 394 -1.41 21.03 1.65
CA VAL A 394 -1.54 22.46 1.47
C VAL A 394 -2.78 22.96 2.20
N SER A 395 -2.60 23.96 3.06
CA SER A 395 -3.67 24.59 3.86
C SER A 395 -3.80 26.10 3.64
N PHE A 396 -2.89 26.70 2.87
CA PHE A 396 -2.92 28.09 2.44
C PHE A 396 -2.24 28.22 1.08
N LEU A 397 -2.49 29.33 0.37
CA LEU A 397 -1.77 29.68 -0.85
C LEU A 397 -0.86 30.87 -0.58
N GLU A 398 0.26 30.93 -1.28
CA GLU A 398 1.10 32.12 -1.24
C GLU A 398 0.40 33.32 -1.89
N PRO A 399 0.73 34.56 -1.48
CA PRO A 399 0.26 35.75 -2.16
C PRO A 399 0.58 35.67 -3.67
N GLY A 400 -0.35 36.14 -4.51
CA GLY A 400 -0.05 36.29 -5.93
C GLY A 400 1.09 37.31 -6.11
N GLN A 401 2.07 36.96 -6.96
CA GLN A 401 3.08 37.92 -7.40
C GLN A 401 2.47 38.98 -8.32
#